data_AF-A0A6A6W6I8-F1
#
_entry.id   AF-A0A6A6W6I8-F1
#
_cell.length_a   1.000
_cell.length_b   1.000
_cell.length_c   1.000
_cell.angle_alpha   90.00
_cell.angle_beta   90.00
_cell.angle_gamma   90.00
#
_symmetry.space_group_name_H-M   'P 1'
#
loop_
_entity.id
_entity.type
_entity.pdbx_description
1 polymer ?
#
loop_
_entity_poly.entity_id
_entity_poly.type
_entity_poly.pdbx_seq_one_letter_code
_entity_poly.pdbx_strand_id
1 'polypeptide(L)'
;MFSTVESIELTDGLVRFDPLRPWLPGPPPIRRQIPVQEVDDGYKKESRAPLHVPINTMRLSSALELNRYSGMGNPLQPAYVFHGCGNKVSSAILESFSKWGPSIRFSRPRGYFSCSPAVYWTNSLAFAIGWCAFTETGQWLPKLNEREQDFECVVYVSKVIMGDLESPAGTCLLSPPSTEIEETDLVNWCNQNVAKSPRKGRIPPPGCVNAEWSIIGSRIPKHTVDGLGTAMSDEAELFKGVDVSQIWIYAACDESSSVSMANLGVEIIHVTNKVNGCQ
;
A
#
# COMPACT_ATOMS: atom_id res chain seq x y z
N MET A 1 50.04 -26.21 -22.59
CA MET A 1 49.24 -27.42 -22.27
C MET A 1 49.39 -27.64 -20.77
N PHE A 2 48.27 -27.61 -20.07
CA PHE A 2 48.03 -27.84 -18.63
C PHE A 2 48.76 -26.96 -17.61
N SER A 3 48.00 -25.99 -17.09
CA SER A 3 48.30 -25.29 -15.84
C SER A 3 48.09 -26.23 -14.65
N THR A 4 48.93 -25.99 -13.66
CA THR A 4 48.96 -26.51 -12.31
C THR A 4 47.60 -26.42 -11.62
N VAL A 5 47.26 -27.50 -10.91
CA VAL A 5 46.21 -27.56 -9.90
C VAL A 5 46.70 -26.80 -8.68
N GLU A 6 46.09 -25.65 -8.37
CA GLU A 6 46.22 -25.02 -7.06
C GLU A 6 45.07 -25.44 -6.17
N SER A 7 45.45 -25.99 -5.02
CA SER A 7 44.62 -26.34 -3.88
C SER A 7 43.82 -25.15 -3.38
N ILE A 8 42.49 -25.29 -3.33
CA ILE A 8 41.62 -24.36 -2.62
C ILE A 8 41.66 -24.74 -1.14
N GLU A 9 42.34 -23.91 -0.34
CA GLU A 9 42.23 -23.90 1.11
C GLU A 9 40.78 -23.57 1.51
N LEU A 10 40.10 -24.55 2.11
CA LEU A 10 38.87 -24.33 2.87
C LEU A 10 39.25 -23.57 4.14
N THR A 11 39.19 -22.24 4.06
CA THR A 11 39.23 -21.39 5.26
C THR A 11 37.81 -21.18 5.75
N ASP A 12 37.57 -21.62 6.99
CA ASP A 12 36.42 -21.28 7.83
C ASP A 12 36.31 -19.75 7.95
N GLY A 13 35.67 -19.14 6.98
CA GLY A 13 35.30 -17.73 6.97
C GLY A 13 33.86 -17.58 7.43
N LEU A 14 33.65 -17.44 8.74
CA LEU A 14 32.47 -16.76 9.29
C LEU A 14 32.35 -15.41 8.58
N VAL A 15 31.48 -15.35 7.58
CA VAL A 15 31.19 -14.13 6.82
C VAL A 15 30.63 -13.11 7.81
N ARG A 16 31.46 -12.12 8.17
CA ARG A 16 31.04 -10.99 8.98
C ARG A 16 29.97 -10.22 8.21
N PHE A 17 28.83 -10.07 8.86
CA PHE A 17 27.68 -9.28 8.42
C PHE A 17 28.10 -7.81 8.24
N ASP A 18 27.76 -7.22 7.10
CA ASP A 18 27.81 -5.79 6.85
C ASP A 18 26.40 -5.21 7.11
N PRO A 19 26.19 -4.46 8.21
CA PRO A 19 24.88 -3.95 8.62
C PRO A 19 24.34 -2.80 7.74
N LEU A 20 24.99 -2.46 6.62
CA LEU A 20 24.66 -1.29 5.79
C LEU A 20 24.27 -1.61 4.34
N ARG A 21 23.87 -2.85 4.01
CA ARG A 21 23.41 -3.18 2.65
C ARG A 21 21.89 -3.01 2.49
N PRO A 22 21.41 -2.21 1.51
CA PRO A 22 20.03 -1.73 1.46
C PRO A 22 19.07 -2.82 1.00
N TRP A 23 17.94 -2.94 1.69
CA TRP A 23 16.88 -3.86 1.33
C TRP A 23 15.52 -3.20 1.47
N LEU A 24 14.59 -3.62 0.62
CA LEU A 24 13.19 -3.22 0.45
C LEU A 24 12.39 -4.51 0.21
N PRO A 25 11.19 -4.68 0.76
CA PRO A 25 10.18 -5.43 0.06
C PRO A 25 9.65 -4.41 -0.95
N GLY A 26 10.26 -4.37 -2.14
CA GLY A 26 10.18 -3.26 -3.09
C GLY A 26 8.92 -2.39 -2.93
N PRO A 27 9.05 -1.05 -2.86
CA PRO A 27 7.89 -0.17 -2.71
C PRO A 27 6.79 -0.55 -3.73
N PRO A 28 5.50 -0.35 -3.38
CA PRO A 28 4.37 -0.94 -4.09
C PRO A 28 4.55 -0.77 -5.61
N PRO A 29 4.23 -1.79 -6.42
CA PRO A 29 4.74 -1.93 -7.79
C PRO A 29 4.63 -0.61 -8.54
N ILE A 30 5.73 -0.18 -9.17
CA ILE A 30 5.88 1.03 -10.00
C ILE A 30 4.52 1.60 -10.42
N ARG A 31 4.21 2.84 -10.00
CA ARG A 31 3.07 3.56 -10.60
C ARG A 31 3.31 3.59 -12.10
N ARG A 32 2.56 2.85 -12.91
CA ARG A 32 2.34 3.35 -14.27
C ARG A 32 1.44 4.55 -14.14
N GLN A 33 1.71 5.59 -14.91
CA GLN A 33 0.80 6.70 -15.19
C GLN A 33 -0.48 6.16 -15.86
N ILE A 34 -1.30 5.42 -15.12
CA ILE A 34 -2.70 5.23 -15.46
C ILE A 34 -3.37 6.42 -14.77
N PRO A 35 -3.83 7.43 -15.53
CA PRO A 35 -4.62 8.51 -14.95
C PRO A 35 -5.72 7.88 -14.11
N VAL A 36 -6.00 8.43 -12.93
CA VAL A 36 -7.17 7.97 -12.18
C VAL A 36 -8.38 8.15 -13.09
N GLN A 37 -9.19 7.11 -13.22
CA GLN A 37 -10.37 7.13 -14.08
C GLN A 37 -11.63 7.13 -13.23
N GLU A 38 -12.69 7.70 -13.78
CA GLU A 38 -14.05 7.46 -13.29
C GLU A 38 -14.40 5.98 -13.42
N VAL A 39 -15.38 5.52 -12.63
CA VAL A 39 -15.85 4.15 -12.80
C VAL A 39 -16.57 3.97 -14.13
N ASP A 40 -16.33 2.84 -14.79
CA ASP A 40 -16.94 2.54 -16.10
C ASP A 40 -18.47 2.38 -16.01
N ASP A 41 -19.16 2.57 -17.15
CA ASP A 41 -20.62 2.47 -17.20
C ASP A 41 -21.15 1.06 -16.96
N GLY A 42 -20.33 0.02 -17.12
CA GLY A 42 -20.67 -1.34 -16.74
C GLY A 42 -20.79 -1.47 -15.23
N TYR A 43 -19.86 -0.85 -14.49
CA TYR A 43 -19.86 -0.80 -13.04
C TYR A 43 -21.10 -0.09 -12.49
N LYS A 44 -21.48 1.03 -13.11
CA LYS A 44 -22.68 1.80 -12.72
C LYS A 44 -24.00 1.01 -12.90
N LYS A 45 -23.99 -0.03 -13.75
CA LYS A 45 -25.17 -0.85 -14.08
C LYS A 45 -25.26 -2.11 -13.24
N GLU A 46 -24.20 -2.51 -12.56
CA GLU A 46 -24.29 -3.52 -11.50
C GLU A 46 -25.14 -2.90 -10.40
N SER A 47 -26.24 -3.55 -10.02
CA SER A 47 -27.34 -3.03 -9.18
C SER A 47 -26.95 -2.68 -7.73
N ARG A 48 -25.83 -2.01 -7.53
CA ARG A 48 -25.28 -1.54 -6.27
C ARG A 48 -25.82 -0.15 -5.99
N ALA A 49 -26.31 0.06 -4.77
CA ALA A 49 -26.68 1.39 -4.31
C ALA A 49 -25.43 2.27 -4.22
N PRO A 50 -25.48 3.54 -4.69
CA PRO A 50 -24.36 4.46 -4.50
C PRO A 50 -24.10 4.71 -2.99
N LEU A 51 -22.83 4.82 -2.61
CA LEU A 51 -22.39 5.00 -1.22
C LEU A 51 -22.59 6.43 -0.70
N HIS A 52 -22.45 7.43 -1.58
CA HIS A 52 -22.55 8.87 -1.25
C HIS A 52 -21.62 9.31 -0.10
N VAL A 53 -20.33 8.99 -0.22
CA VAL A 53 -19.32 9.33 0.79
C VAL A 53 -18.93 10.81 0.69
N PRO A 54 -18.94 11.57 1.80
CA PRO A 54 -18.63 13.00 1.79
C PRO A 54 -17.17 13.27 1.41
N ILE A 55 -16.91 14.37 0.72
CA ILE A 55 -15.55 14.78 0.30
C ILE A 55 -15.11 15.97 1.16
N ASN A 56 -13.97 15.82 1.83
CA ASN A 56 -13.34 16.86 2.64
C ASN A 56 -12.01 17.25 2.01
N THR A 57 -11.93 18.48 1.49
CA THR A 57 -10.68 19.02 0.95
C THR A 57 -9.89 19.73 2.05
N MET A 58 -8.60 19.42 2.18
CA MET A 58 -7.74 20.02 3.19
C MET A 58 -6.28 20.14 2.72
N ARG A 59 -5.51 20.94 3.45
CA ARG A 59 -4.07 21.06 3.24
C ARG A 59 -3.32 19.85 3.80
N LEU A 60 -2.15 19.55 3.25
CA LEU A 60 -1.29 18.45 3.70
C LEU A 60 -1.05 18.50 5.21
N SER A 61 -0.53 19.60 5.76
CA SER A 61 -0.33 19.83 7.20
C SER A 61 -1.56 19.50 8.04
N SER A 62 -2.73 20.00 7.66
CA SER A 62 -3.99 19.72 8.38
C SER A 62 -4.38 18.24 8.34
N ALA A 63 -4.05 17.53 7.25
CA ALA A 63 -4.30 16.10 7.15
C ALA A 63 -3.42 15.28 8.11
N LEU A 64 -2.24 15.80 8.48
CA LEU A 64 -1.31 15.13 9.39
C LEU A 64 -1.70 15.27 10.85
N GLU A 65 -2.47 16.31 11.17
CA GLU A 65 -2.97 16.57 12.52
C GLU A 65 -4.30 15.84 12.82
N LEU A 66 -4.78 14.99 11.90
CA LEU A 66 -6.03 14.23 12.05
C LEU A 66 -5.92 13.13 13.11
N ASN A 67 -6.08 13.54 14.37
CA ASN A 67 -6.10 12.63 15.53
C ASN A 67 -7.43 11.88 15.72
N ARG A 68 -8.44 12.12 14.86
CA ARG A 68 -9.77 11.52 14.99
C ARG A 68 -9.87 10.06 14.56
N TYR A 69 -8.86 9.56 13.85
CA TYR A 69 -8.77 8.15 13.46
C TYR A 69 -7.86 7.41 14.44
N SER A 70 -8.38 7.09 15.62
CA SER A 70 -7.72 6.22 16.58
C SER A 70 -8.18 4.77 16.39
N GLY A 71 -7.23 3.82 16.40
CA GLY A 71 -7.55 2.40 16.22
C GLY A 71 -6.36 1.47 15.96
N MET A 72 -5.14 1.85 16.36
CA MET A 72 -3.95 1.02 16.13
C MET A 72 -3.86 -0.08 17.19
N GLY A 73 -3.77 -1.34 16.75
CA GLY A 73 -3.32 -2.44 17.62
C GLY A 73 -3.86 -3.82 17.27
N ASN A 74 -5.12 -3.93 16.82
CA ASN A 74 -5.72 -5.23 16.50
C ASN A 74 -6.46 -5.20 15.15
N PRO A 75 -6.01 -5.94 14.13
CA PRO A 75 -6.68 -5.99 12.82
C PRO A 75 -8.08 -6.63 12.87
N LEU A 76 -8.46 -7.29 13.98
CA LEU A 76 -9.77 -7.92 14.17
C LEU A 76 -10.82 -7.00 14.81
N GLN A 77 -10.44 -5.79 15.21
CA GLN A 77 -11.38 -4.79 15.74
C GLN A 77 -11.80 -3.79 14.67
N PRO A 78 -12.92 -3.05 14.85
CA PRO A 78 -13.27 -1.96 13.96
C PRO A 78 -12.11 -0.97 13.86
N ALA A 79 -11.49 -0.92 12.69
CA ALA A 79 -10.36 -0.06 12.40
C ALA A 79 -10.71 0.86 11.23
N TYR A 80 -10.23 2.10 11.31
CA TYR A 80 -10.17 2.92 10.12
C TYR A 80 -9.10 2.37 9.19
N VAL A 81 -9.48 2.17 7.93
CA VAL A 81 -8.58 1.82 6.85
C VAL A 81 -8.64 2.88 5.76
N PHE A 82 -7.50 3.08 5.12
CA PHE A 82 -7.22 4.16 4.20
C PHE A 82 -6.75 3.58 2.87
N HIS A 83 -7.37 4.03 1.78
CA HIS A 83 -6.90 3.74 0.42
C HIS A 83 -6.40 5.03 -0.23
N GLY A 84 -5.10 5.09 -0.51
CA GLY A 84 -4.48 6.19 -1.23
C GLY A 84 -4.72 6.08 -2.74
N CYS A 85 -5.56 6.95 -3.26
CA CYS A 85 -5.85 7.11 -4.69
C CYS A 85 -4.84 8.06 -5.35
N GLY A 86 -4.68 7.94 -6.67
CA GLY A 86 -3.74 8.69 -7.51
C GLY A 86 -3.61 10.21 -7.27
N ASN A 87 -2.60 10.82 -7.88
CA ASN A 87 -2.46 12.27 -7.99
C ASN A 87 -3.21 12.82 -9.21
N LYS A 88 -3.50 14.14 -9.22
CA LYS A 88 -4.20 14.87 -10.29
C LYS A 88 -5.67 14.45 -10.47
N VAL A 89 -6.51 14.82 -9.52
CA VAL A 89 -7.89 14.31 -9.44
C VAL A 89 -8.90 15.37 -9.90
N SER A 90 -9.66 15.07 -10.95
CA SER A 90 -10.76 15.94 -11.40
C SER A 90 -11.97 15.82 -10.47
N SER A 91 -12.86 16.84 -10.48
CA SER A 91 -14.12 16.78 -9.74
C SER A 91 -14.98 15.57 -10.12
N ALA A 92 -14.98 15.18 -11.40
CA ALA A 92 -15.73 14.01 -11.86
C ALA A 92 -15.20 12.70 -11.26
N ILE A 93 -13.88 12.56 -11.14
CA ILE A 93 -13.26 11.41 -10.46
C ILE A 93 -13.62 11.41 -8.97
N LEU A 94 -13.55 12.55 -8.29
CA LEU A 94 -13.95 12.67 -6.88
C LEU A 94 -15.42 12.26 -6.67
N GLU A 95 -16.32 12.76 -7.51
CA GLU A 95 -17.74 12.38 -7.46
C GLU A 95 -17.96 10.90 -7.75
N SER A 96 -17.22 10.34 -8.69
CA SER A 96 -17.26 8.91 -8.99
C SER A 96 -16.83 8.09 -7.78
N PHE A 97 -15.71 8.43 -7.15
CA PHE A 97 -15.25 7.75 -5.94
C PHE A 97 -16.21 7.92 -4.76
N SER A 98 -16.83 9.09 -4.60
CA SER A 98 -17.87 9.34 -3.60
C SER A 98 -19.07 8.41 -3.77
N LYS A 99 -19.49 8.19 -5.02
CA LYS A 99 -20.65 7.34 -5.34
C LYS A 99 -20.33 5.85 -5.27
N TRP A 100 -19.13 5.44 -5.67
CA TRP A 100 -18.85 4.03 -5.99
C TRP A 100 -17.73 3.39 -5.16
N GLY A 101 -16.89 4.22 -4.54
CA GLY A 101 -15.73 3.77 -3.78
C GLY A 101 -14.63 3.13 -4.64
N PRO A 102 -13.56 2.63 -4.01
CA PRO A 102 -12.49 1.90 -4.70
C PRO A 102 -12.97 0.57 -5.30
N SER A 103 -12.47 0.24 -6.48
CA SER A 103 -12.80 -1.00 -7.20
C SER A 103 -11.57 -1.61 -7.86
N ILE A 104 -11.59 -2.94 -7.99
CA ILE A 104 -10.52 -3.70 -8.62
C ILE A 104 -10.35 -3.34 -10.10
N ARG A 105 -11.41 -2.84 -10.75
CA ARG A 105 -11.41 -2.45 -12.17
C ARG A 105 -10.48 -1.27 -12.46
N PHE A 106 -10.31 -0.41 -11.46
CA PHE A 106 -9.43 0.75 -11.52
C PHE A 106 -8.11 0.49 -10.79
N SER A 107 -7.92 -0.75 -10.32
CA SER A 107 -6.71 -1.15 -9.62
C SER A 107 -5.60 -1.51 -10.60
N ARG A 108 -4.37 -1.56 -10.07
CA ARG A 108 -3.19 -1.93 -10.85
C ARG A 108 -3.30 -3.39 -11.27
N PRO A 109 -2.75 -3.80 -12.42
CA PRO A 109 -2.87 -5.18 -12.89
C PRO A 109 -2.17 -6.21 -12.00
N ARG A 110 -1.23 -5.78 -11.14
CA ARG A 110 -0.45 -6.60 -10.21
C ARG A 110 -0.07 -5.79 -8.98
N GLY A 111 0.23 -6.50 -7.91
CA GLY A 111 0.46 -5.98 -6.58
C GLY A 111 1.53 -6.77 -5.82
N TYR A 112 1.93 -6.25 -4.67
CA TYR A 112 2.88 -6.88 -3.75
C TYR A 112 2.37 -8.23 -3.21
N PHE A 113 1.09 -8.29 -2.83
CA PHE A 113 0.42 -9.51 -2.35
C PHE A 113 -0.40 -10.24 -3.42
N SER A 114 -0.42 -9.75 -4.66
CA SER A 114 -1.28 -10.32 -5.71
C SER A 114 -0.63 -10.28 -7.08
N CYS A 115 -0.64 -11.40 -7.80
CA CYS A 115 -0.23 -11.45 -9.21
C CYS A 115 -1.36 -11.03 -10.17
N SER A 116 -2.52 -10.68 -9.63
CA SER A 116 -3.70 -10.15 -10.32
C SER A 116 -4.01 -8.73 -9.80
N PRO A 117 -5.00 -8.04 -10.37
CA PRO A 117 -5.41 -6.75 -9.84
C PRO A 117 -5.83 -6.81 -8.36
N ALA A 118 -5.58 -5.73 -7.61
CA ALA A 118 -5.97 -5.65 -6.20
C ALA A 118 -6.04 -4.19 -5.70
N VAL A 119 -6.98 -3.92 -4.81
CA VAL A 119 -7.10 -2.62 -4.11
C VAL A 119 -6.40 -2.70 -2.76
N TYR A 120 -5.45 -1.80 -2.54
CA TYR A 120 -4.63 -1.80 -1.33
C TYR A 120 -5.13 -0.80 -0.30
N TRP A 121 -5.18 -1.26 0.95
CA TRP A 121 -5.63 -0.49 2.10
C TRP A 121 -4.55 -0.52 3.18
N THR A 122 -4.55 0.46 4.07
CA THR A 122 -3.68 0.49 5.25
C THR A 122 -4.43 1.04 6.45
N ASN A 123 -4.01 0.71 7.67
CA ASN A 123 -4.53 1.32 8.89
C ASN A 123 -3.83 2.65 9.25
N SER A 124 -2.96 3.19 8.38
CA SER A 124 -2.22 4.43 8.62
C SER A 124 -2.52 5.47 7.54
N LEU A 125 -3.12 6.60 7.95
CA LEU A 125 -3.37 7.73 7.06
C LEU A 125 -2.05 8.30 6.50
N ALA A 126 -1.04 8.45 7.36
CA ALA A 126 0.29 8.90 6.96
C ALA A 126 0.89 8.00 5.87
N PHE A 127 0.77 6.68 6.04
CA PHE A 127 1.24 5.73 5.03
C PHE A 127 0.43 5.80 3.74
N ALA A 128 -0.90 5.97 3.82
CA ALA A 128 -1.75 6.14 2.63
C ALA A 128 -1.41 7.42 1.84
N ILE A 129 -1.12 8.53 2.52
CA ILE A 129 -0.67 9.78 1.89
C ILE A 129 0.72 9.59 1.29
N GLY A 130 1.65 9.02 2.06
CA GLY A 130 3.02 8.71 1.61
C GLY A 130 2.98 7.86 0.34
N TRP A 131 2.14 6.81 0.31
CA TRP A 131 1.91 5.97 -0.87
C TRP A 131 1.62 6.82 -2.11
N CYS A 132 0.80 7.86 -2.00
CA CYS A 132 0.43 8.70 -3.13
C CYS A 132 1.59 9.51 -3.72
N ALA A 133 2.68 9.67 -2.97
CA ALA A 133 3.93 10.29 -3.41
C ALA A 133 4.95 9.28 -3.97
N PHE A 134 4.58 8.00 -4.08
CA PHE A 134 5.44 6.99 -4.70
C PHE A 134 5.44 7.08 -6.22
N THR A 135 6.61 7.26 -6.82
CA THR A 135 6.79 7.51 -8.26
C THR A 135 6.78 6.24 -9.11
N GLU A 136 6.76 6.49 -10.41
CA GLU A 136 6.85 5.49 -11.47
C GLU A 136 8.24 4.90 -11.62
N THR A 137 9.28 5.59 -11.15
CA THR A 137 10.65 5.09 -11.20
C THR A 137 10.97 4.15 -10.06
N GLY A 138 9.97 3.84 -9.22
CA GLY A 138 10.18 3.04 -8.03
C GLY A 138 10.82 3.83 -6.89
N GLN A 139 10.71 5.16 -6.92
CA GLN A 139 11.32 6.07 -5.94
C GLN A 139 10.24 6.86 -5.22
N TRP A 140 10.46 7.23 -3.96
CA TRP A 140 9.60 8.23 -3.34
C TRP A 140 9.89 9.59 -3.95
N LEU A 141 8.87 10.43 -4.11
CA LEU A 141 9.11 11.83 -4.47
C LEU A 141 10.00 12.45 -3.39
N PRO A 142 11.18 12.97 -3.75
CA PRO A 142 12.24 13.16 -2.79
C PRO A 142 12.01 14.32 -1.81
N LYS A 143 10.90 15.07 -1.88
CA LYS A 143 10.45 16.01 -0.83
C LYS A 143 8.95 16.28 -0.99
N LEU A 144 8.09 15.74 -0.12
CA LEU A 144 6.76 16.33 0.11
C LEU A 144 6.92 17.49 1.10
N ASN A 145 7.51 18.59 0.65
CA ASN A 145 7.53 19.80 1.45
C ASN A 145 6.43 20.75 0.98
N GLU A 146 5.78 21.41 1.93
CA GLU A 146 4.69 22.34 1.59
C GLU A 146 5.16 23.53 0.74
N ARG A 147 6.49 23.75 0.68
CA ARG A 147 7.12 24.96 0.16
C ARG A 147 7.66 24.87 -1.26
N GLU A 148 7.96 23.67 -1.77
CA GLU A 148 8.70 23.53 -3.04
C GLU A 148 7.98 22.69 -4.08
N GLN A 149 6.93 21.95 -3.73
CA GLN A 149 6.21 21.10 -4.69
C GLN A 149 4.69 21.08 -4.53
N ASP A 150 4.00 21.31 -5.65
CA ASP A 150 2.56 21.03 -5.75
C ASP A 150 2.30 19.53 -5.54
N PHE A 151 1.40 19.21 -4.62
CA PHE A 151 0.97 17.85 -4.34
C PHE A 151 -0.53 17.79 -4.24
N GLU A 152 -1.12 16.77 -4.82
CA GLU A 152 -2.54 16.51 -4.74
C GLU A 152 -2.73 14.99 -4.66
N CYS A 153 -3.49 14.53 -3.68
CA CYS A 153 -3.89 13.14 -3.60
C CYS A 153 -5.27 13.01 -2.97
N VAL A 154 -5.85 11.81 -3.12
CA VAL A 154 -7.14 11.48 -2.54
C VAL A 154 -6.98 10.25 -1.69
N VAL A 155 -7.53 10.27 -0.48
CA VAL A 155 -7.55 9.13 0.42
C VAL A 155 -9.00 8.77 0.72
N TYR A 156 -9.40 7.55 0.39
CA TYR A 156 -10.70 7.02 0.79
C TYR A 156 -10.60 6.44 2.20
N VAL A 157 -11.45 6.91 3.11
CA VAL A 157 -11.50 6.45 4.50
C VAL A 157 -12.70 5.53 4.67
N SER A 158 -12.46 4.34 5.20
CA SER A 158 -13.52 3.38 5.52
C SER A 158 -13.34 2.85 6.93
N LYS A 159 -14.44 2.46 7.56
CA LYS A 159 -14.42 1.74 8.85
C LYS A 159 -14.66 0.25 8.58
N VAL A 160 -13.68 -0.58 8.90
CA VAL A 160 -13.71 -2.01 8.57
C VAL A 160 -13.50 -2.85 9.82
N ILE A 161 -14.25 -3.94 9.94
CA ILE A 161 -14.00 -5.01 10.91
C ILE A 161 -13.55 -6.22 10.10
N MET A 162 -12.25 -6.52 10.09
CA MET A 162 -11.73 -7.57 9.19
C MET A 162 -12.33 -8.95 9.49
N GLY A 163 -12.71 -9.21 10.75
CA GLY A 163 -13.38 -10.44 11.17
C GLY A 163 -14.80 -10.60 10.63
N ASP A 164 -15.46 -9.50 10.25
CA ASP A 164 -16.84 -9.50 9.76
C ASP A 164 -16.89 -9.41 8.22
N LEU A 165 -15.74 -9.33 7.55
CA LEU A 165 -15.70 -9.29 6.09
C LEU A 165 -16.03 -10.66 5.51
N GLU A 166 -17.24 -10.79 4.98
CA GLU A 166 -17.59 -11.87 4.08
C GLU A 166 -16.70 -11.79 2.84
N SER A 167 -15.83 -12.78 2.68
CA SER A 167 -14.82 -12.85 1.63
C SER A 167 -14.92 -14.20 0.92
N PRO A 168 -15.19 -14.25 -0.40
CA PRO A 168 -15.47 -15.50 -1.12
C PRO A 168 -14.37 -16.58 -0.97
N ALA A 169 -13.11 -16.16 -0.99
CA ALA A 169 -11.94 -17.01 -0.79
C ALA A 169 -11.26 -16.76 0.57
N GLY A 170 -11.94 -16.13 1.52
CA GLY A 170 -11.44 -15.88 2.87
C GLY A 170 -10.41 -14.74 2.99
N THR A 171 -10.03 -14.49 4.24
CA THR A 171 -9.04 -13.48 4.64
C THR A 171 -7.80 -14.16 5.23
N CYS A 172 -6.61 -13.75 4.79
CA CYS A 172 -5.34 -14.18 5.35
C CYS A 172 -4.58 -12.98 5.94
N LEU A 173 -4.30 -13.02 7.24
CA LEU A 173 -3.43 -12.05 7.90
C LEU A 173 -2.12 -12.74 8.24
N LEU A 174 -1.04 -12.36 7.56
CA LEU A 174 0.28 -12.92 7.79
C LEU A 174 0.79 -12.46 9.16
N SER A 175 1.33 -13.41 9.92
CA SER A 175 2.01 -13.09 11.16
C SER A 175 3.19 -12.17 10.88
N PRO A 176 3.41 -11.15 11.73
CA PRO A 176 4.62 -10.34 11.63
C PRO A 176 5.87 -11.25 11.71
N PRO A 177 6.87 -11.05 10.86
CA PRO A 177 8.10 -11.83 10.94
C PRO A 177 8.76 -11.55 12.30
N SER A 178 9.16 -12.62 12.98
CA SER A 178 9.86 -12.58 14.28
C SER A 178 11.36 -12.82 14.13
N THR A 179 11.82 -13.20 12.94
CA THR A 179 13.23 -13.45 12.62
C THR A 179 13.61 -12.86 11.25
N GLU A 180 14.89 -12.61 11.04
CA GLU A 180 15.42 -12.15 9.74
C GLU A 180 15.15 -13.15 8.61
N ILE A 181 15.09 -14.45 8.93
CA ILE A 181 14.79 -15.51 7.97
C ILE A 181 13.33 -15.41 7.51
N GLU A 182 12.39 -15.32 8.45
CA GLU A 182 10.96 -15.15 8.12
C GLU A 182 10.70 -13.87 7.32
N GLU A 183 11.40 -12.79 7.69
CA GLU A 183 11.36 -11.54 6.96
C GLU A 183 11.90 -11.72 5.53
N THR A 184 13.03 -12.40 5.36
CA THR A 184 13.60 -12.72 4.04
C THR A 184 12.66 -13.56 3.18
N ASP A 185 12.03 -14.57 3.77
CA ASP A 185 11.08 -15.45 3.07
C ASP A 185 9.83 -14.69 2.61
N LEU A 186 9.30 -13.80 3.45
CA LEU A 186 8.15 -12.96 3.10
C LEU A 186 8.46 -12.07 1.90
N VAL A 187 9.65 -11.49 1.85
CA VAL A 187 10.04 -10.63 0.73
C VAL A 187 10.35 -11.41 -0.53
N ASN A 188 10.99 -12.57 -0.41
CA ASN A 188 11.19 -13.47 -1.54
C ASN A 188 9.85 -13.87 -2.16
N TRP A 189 8.87 -14.19 -1.33
CA TRP A 189 7.50 -14.48 -1.76
C TRP A 189 6.88 -13.29 -2.51
N CYS A 190 6.97 -12.09 -1.97
CA CYS A 190 6.45 -10.89 -2.63
C CYS A 190 7.13 -10.59 -3.98
N ASN A 191 8.46 -10.66 -4.03
CA ASN A 191 9.22 -10.46 -5.26
C ASN A 191 8.82 -11.47 -6.35
N GLN A 192 8.64 -12.73 -5.95
CA GLN A 192 8.15 -13.78 -6.85
C GLN A 192 6.73 -13.49 -7.35
N ASN A 193 5.82 -13.00 -6.50
CA ASN A 193 4.47 -12.64 -6.92
C ASN A 193 4.44 -11.46 -7.91
N VAL A 194 5.24 -10.43 -7.66
CA VAL A 194 5.35 -9.27 -8.56
C VAL A 194 5.95 -9.69 -9.91
N ALA A 195 6.98 -10.53 -9.91
CA ALA A 195 7.65 -11.00 -11.12
C ALA A 195 6.82 -12.02 -11.92
N LYS A 196 5.85 -12.70 -11.29
CA LYS A 196 5.05 -13.74 -11.93
C LYS A 196 4.10 -13.20 -13.01
N SER A 197 3.87 -14.06 -14.01
CA SER A 197 2.80 -13.86 -14.98
C SER A 197 1.43 -14.14 -14.33
N PRO A 198 0.40 -13.30 -14.55
CA PRO A 198 -0.95 -13.47 -13.98
C PRO A 198 -1.59 -14.81 -14.33
N ARG A 199 -1.15 -15.43 -15.43
CA ARG A 199 -1.65 -16.73 -15.90
C ARG A 199 -1.23 -17.92 -15.04
N LYS A 200 -0.29 -17.75 -14.10
CA LYS A 200 0.29 -18.84 -13.30
C LYS A 200 -0.21 -18.90 -11.85
N GLY A 201 -1.18 -18.06 -11.47
CA GLY A 201 -1.70 -17.97 -10.10
C GLY A 201 -0.66 -17.51 -9.07
N ARG A 202 -1.13 -17.15 -7.87
CA ARG A 202 -0.27 -16.73 -6.77
C ARG A 202 0.49 -17.93 -6.20
N ILE A 203 1.65 -17.70 -5.57
CA ILE A 203 2.26 -18.73 -4.69
C ILE A 203 1.74 -18.57 -3.26
N PRO A 204 1.62 -19.66 -2.47
CA PRO A 204 1.30 -19.55 -1.05
C PRO A 204 2.31 -18.66 -0.32
N PRO A 205 1.85 -17.74 0.55
CA PRO A 205 2.75 -17.02 1.44
C PRO A 205 3.46 -17.96 2.40
N PRO A 206 4.61 -17.55 2.98
CA PRO A 206 5.28 -18.34 4.01
C PRO A 206 4.33 -18.73 5.14
N GLY A 207 4.43 -19.98 5.59
CA GLY A 207 3.56 -20.53 6.63
C GLY A 207 2.12 -20.83 6.20
N CYS A 208 1.75 -20.59 4.94
CA CYS A 208 0.42 -20.88 4.42
C CYS A 208 0.44 -22.00 3.37
N VAL A 209 -0.59 -22.85 3.40
CA VAL A 209 -0.81 -23.88 2.37
C VAL A 209 -1.64 -23.36 1.19
N ASN A 210 -2.50 -22.37 1.44
CA ASN A 210 -3.36 -21.79 0.42
C ASN A 210 -2.68 -20.60 -0.26
N ALA A 211 -2.79 -20.57 -1.58
CA ALA A 211 -2.27 -19.49 -2.41
C ALA A 211 -3.29 -18.40 -2.70
N GLU A 212 -4.60 -18.65 -2.68
CA GLU A 212 -5.60 -17.70 -3.18
C GLU A 212 -6.51 -17.22 -2.03
N TRP A 213 -6.57 -15.91 -1.83
CA TRP A 213 -7.25 -15.25 -0.73
C TRP A 213 -7.88 -13.98 -1.26
N SER A 214 -9.15 -13.79 -0.96
CA SER A 214 -9.94 -12.62 -1.31
C SER A 214 -9.37 -11.36 -0.65
N ILE A 215 -8.91 -11.50 0.60
CA ILE A 215 -8.18 -10.47 1.31
C ILE A 215 -6.90 -11.05 1.87
N ILE A 216 -5.78 -10.36 1.67
CA ILE A 216 -4.50 -10.72 2.29
C ILE A 216 -3.87 -9.49 2.91
N GLY A 217 -3.29 -9.61 4.11
CA GLY A 217 -2.62 -8.50 4.77
C GLY A 217 -1.37 -8.92 5.51
N SER A 218 -0.46 -7.98 5.68
CA SER A 218 0.75 -8.12 6.48
C SER A 218 1.11 -6.77 7.09
N ARG A 219 1.87 -6.80 8.18
CA ARG A 219 2.58 -5.61 8.63
C ARG A 219 3.60 -5.16 7.59
N ILE A 220 3.86 -3.86 7.55
CA ILE A 220 4.96 -3.32 6.77
C ILE A 220 6.28 -3.65 7.47
N PRO A 221 7.28 -4.16 6.74
CA PRO A 221 8.61 -4.33 7.30
C PRO A 221 9.29 -2.98 7.56
N LYS A 222 10.12 -2.92 8.61
CA LYS A 222 10.69 -1.68 9.15
C LYS A 222 11.49 -0.88 8.11
N HIS A 223 12.30 -1.54 7.31
CA HIS A 223 13.11 -0.90 6.27
C HIS A 223 12.31 -0.27 5.13
N THR A 224 11.05 -0.70 4.90
CA THR A 224 10.13 0.00 3.98
C THR A 224 9.87 1.41 4.46
N VAL A 225 9.75 1.57 5.78
CA VAL A 225 9.56 2.84 6.47
C VAL A 225 10.85 3.63 6.47
N ASP A 226 11.99 2.97 6.72
CA ASP A 226 13.28 3.66 6.74
C ASP A 226 13.62 4.23 5.34
N GLY A 227 13.31 3.49 4.27
CA GLY A 227 13.40 3.99 2.89
C GLY A 227 12.38 5.09 2.56
N LEU A 228 11.22 5.08 3.22
CA LEU A 228 10.19 6.12 3.20
C LEU A 228 10.53 7.36 4.02
N GLY A 229 11.54 7.26 4.90
CA GLY A 229 12.01 8.32 5.78
C GLY A 229 13.37 8.88 5.38
N THR A 230 14.01 8.30 4.37
CA THR A 230 15.29 8.75 3.80
C THR A 230 15.11 9.52 2.47
N ALA A 231 14.01 9.30 1.75
CA ALA A 231 13.83 9.78 0.39
C ALA A 231 13.26 11.21 0.28
N MET A 232 12.18 11.53 0.98
CA MET A 232 11.40 12.75 1.22
C MET A 232 11.94 13.79 2.27
N SER A 233 13.22 13.78 2.70
CA SER A 233 13.75 14.46 3.92
C SER A 233 13.22 15.89 4.21
N ASP A 234 13.17 16.25 5.52
CA ASP A 234 12.02 16.76 6.32
C ASP A 234 10.97 15.68 6.69
N GLU A 235 11.20 14.44 6.22
CA GLU A 235 10.42 13.19 6.31
C GLU A 235 9.93 12.66 7.63
N ALA A 236 10.54 13.03 8.75
CA ALA A 236 10.09 12.53 10.03
C ALA A 236 8.76 13.19 10.45
N GLU A 237 8.31 14.25 9.78
CA GLU A 237 7.08 14.96 10.12
C GLU A 237 5.80 14.19 9.73
N LEU A 238 5.73 13.61 8.53
CA LEU A 238 4.58 12.80 8.07
C LEU A 238 4.34 11.58 8.96
N PHE A 239 5.43 10.94 9.37
CA PHE A 239 5.40 9.75 10.23
C PHE A 239 5.73 10.08 11.69
N LYS A 240 5.70 11.36 12.08
CA LYS A 240 6.03 11.80 13.44
C LYS A 240 5.04 11.20 14.42
N GLY A 241 5.54 10.44 15.39
CA GLY A 241 4.69 9.78 16.38
C GLY A 241 3.88 8.60 15.83
N VAL A 242 4.10 8.18 14.57
CA VAL A 242 3.49 6.98 14.02
C VAL A 242 4.35 5.78 14.40
N ASP A 243 3.79 4.85 15.18
CA ASP A 243 4.42 3.55 15.42
C ASP A 243 4.27 2.67 14.18
N VAL A 244 5.33 2.66 13.36
CA VAL A 244 5.34 1.95 12.10
C VAL A 244 5.29 0.42 12.24
N SER A 245 5.67 -0.10 13.41
CA SER A 245 5.56 -1.52 13.73
C SER A 245 4.10 -1.98 13.83
N GLN A 246 3.14 -1.05 13.89
CA GLN A 246 1.71 -1.34 13.94
C GLN A 246 1.01 -1.11 12.60
N ILE A 247 1.74 -0.66 11.57
CA ILE A 247 1.13 -0.41 10.26
C ILE A 247 0.89 -1.73 9.54
N TRP A 248 -0.34 -1.94 9.14
CA TRP A 248 -0.79 -3.02 8.29
C TRP A 248 -1.08 -2.51 6.89
N ILE A 249 -0.80 -3.36 5.90
CA ILE A 249 -1.30 -3.24 4.54
C ILE A 249 -2.20 -4.44 4.27
N TYR A 250 -3.31 -4.19 3.58
CA TYR A 250 -4.25 -5.19 3.11
C TYR A 250 -4.41 -5.06 1.61
N ALA A 251 -4.58 -6.17 0.90
CA ALA A 251 -4.96 -6.22 -0.49
C ALA A 251 -6.31 -6.93 -0.61
N ALA A 252 -7.31 -6.24 -1.14
CA ALA A 252 -8.54 -6.82 -1.62
C ALA A 252 -8.32 -7.28 -3.07
N CYS A 253 -8.29 -8.60 -3.28
CA CYS A 253 -7.85 -9.25 -4.52
C CYS A 253 -9.00 -9.57 -5.49
N ASP A 254 -10.25 -9.25 -5.11
CA ASP A 254 -11.42 -9.35 -5.96
C ASP A 254 -12.37 -8.16 -5.73
N GLU A 255 -13.32 -7.98 -6.66
CA GLU A 255 -14.26 -6.86 -6.59
C GLU A 255 -15.16 -6.94 -5.36
N SER A 256 -15.64 -8.14 -5.00
CA SER A 256 -16.51 -8.33 -3.84
C SER A 256 -15.84 -7.82 -2.56
N SER A 257 -14.57 -8.17 -2.37
CA SER A 257 -13.77 -7.77 -1.21
C SER A 257 -13.46 -6.28 -1.22
N SER A 258 -13.18 -5.71 -2.40
CA SER A 258 -12.99 -4.26 -2.54
C SER A 258 -14.24 -3.49 -2.15
N VAL A 259 -15.40 -3.96 -2.62
CA VAL A 259 -16.72 -3.42 -2.30
C VAL A 259 -16.98 -3.52 -0.79
N SER A 260 -16.77 -4.69 -0.19
CA SER A 260 -16.96 -4.91 1.25
C SER A 260 -16.09 -3.98 2.09
N MET A 261 -14.81 -3.78 1.72
CA MET A 261 -13.92 -2.84 2.42
C MET A 261 -14.37 -1.38 2.26
N ALA A 262 -14.99 -1.01 1.14
CA ALA A 262 -15.49 0.35 0.88
C ALA A 262 -16.89 0.63 1.45
N ASN A 263 -17.65 -0.41 1.83
CA ASN A 263 -19.09 -0.30 2.10
C ASN A 263 -19.44 0.64 3.26
N LEU A 264 -18.56 0.75 4.25
CA LEU A 264 -18.70 1.66 5.39
C LEU A 264 -17.77 2.88 5.23
N GLY A 265 -17.72 3.42 4.01
CA GLY A 265 -16.99 4.63 3.67
C GLY A 265 -17.45 5.81 4.54
N VAL A 266 -16.47 6.45 5.18
CA VAL A 266 -16.68 7.52 6.15
C VAL A 266 -16.55 8.86 5.48
N GLU A 267 -15.47 9.03 4.72
CA GLU A 267 -15.19 10.24 3.95
C GLU A 267 -14.11 10.00 2.90
N ILE A 268 -13.98 10.96 2.01
CA ILE A 268 -12.87 11.08 1.07
C ILE A 268 -12.08 12.31 1.49
N ILE A 269 -10.81 12.11 1.86
CA ILE A 269 -9.88 13.20 2.16
C ILE A 269 -9.19 13.58 0.86
N HIS A 270 -9.49 14.77 0.35
CA HIS A 270 -8.78 15.36 -0.77
C HIS A 270 -7.66 16.25 -0.23
N VAL A 271 -6.43 15.74 -0.28
CA VAL A 271 -5.24 16.41 0.25
C VAL A 271 -4.62 17.25 -0.85
N THR A 272 -4.40 18.52 -0.56
CA THR A 272 -3.77 19.47 -1.47
C THR A 272 -2.58 20.16 -0.81
N ASN A 273 -1.55 20.40 -1.60
CA ASN A 273 -0.49 21.34 -1.33
C ASN A 273 -0.26 22.15 -2.59
N LYS A 274 -0.46 23.47 -2.51
CA LYS A 274 -0.17 24.39 -3.61
C LYS A 274 0.91 25.32 -3.15
N VAL A 275 2.03 25.32 -3.86
CA VAL A 275 3.07 26.33 -3.64
C VAL A 275 2.57 27.61 -4.28
N ASN A 276 2.25 28.62 -3.48
CA ASN A 276 1.96 29.95 -4.02
C ASN A 276 3.21 30.40 -4.78
N GLY A 277 3.13 30.47 -6.10
CA GLY A 277 4.22 31.02 -6.91
C GLY A 277 4.57 32.41 -6.39
N CYS A 278 5.86 32.68 -6.19
CA CYS A 278 6.33 34.05 -6.06
C CYS A 278 5.81 34.83 -7.27
N GLN A 279 4.90 35.77 -7.02
CA GLN A 279 4.67 36.89 -7.92
C GLN A 279 5.87 37.84 -7.87
#